data_AF-A0A377AU53-F1
#
_entry.id   AF-A0A377AU53-F1
#
_cell.length_a   1.000
_cell.length_b   1.000
_cell.length_c   1.000
_cell.angle_alpha   90.00
_cell.angle_beta   90.00
_cell.angle_gamma   90.00
#
_symmetry.space_group_name_H-M   'P 1'
#
loop_
_entity.id
_entity.type
_entity.pdbx_description
1 polymer ?
#
loop_
_entity_poly.entity_id
_entity_poly.type
_entity_poly.pdbx_seq_one_letter_code
_entity_poly.pdbx_strand_id
1 'polypeptide(L)'
;MGTVADPFPKPCYLFALVAGDFDVLRDTFTTRSGREVALELYVDRGNLDRAPWAMTSLKNSMKWDEERFGLEYDLDIYMIVAVDFFNMGAMENKG
;
A
#
# COMPACT_ATOMS: atom_id res chain seq x y z
N MET A 1 -2.74 20.20 10.12
CA MET A 1 -2.18 19.68 8.85
C MET A 1 -0.92 18.91 9.20
N GLY A 2 -0.88 17.61 8.93
CA GLY A 2 0.33 16.79 9.12
C GLY A 2 1.26 16.95 7.92
N THR A 3 2.57 16.84 8.15
CA THR A 3 3.61 16.79 7.10
C THR A 3 4.06 15.36 6.89
N VAL A 4 4.08 14.88 5.64
CA VAL A 4 4.62 13.55 5.27
C VAL A 4 6.07 13.72 4.82
N ALA A 5 6.98 12.87 5.31
CA ALA A 5 8.38 12.85 4.92
C ALA A 5 8.79 11.42 4.53
N ASP A 6 9.24 11.22 3.29
CA ASP A 6 9.86 9.96 2.84
C ASP A 6 11.39 10.07 3.01
N PRO A 7 12.03 9.17 3.77
CA PRO A 7 13.47 9.22 4.02
C PRO A 7 14.33 8.82 2.81
N PHE A 8 13.74 8.25 1.74
CA PHE A 8 14.47 7.75 0.58
C PHE A 8 14.37 8.70 -0.62
N PRO A 9 15.50 9.11 -1.23
CA PRO A 9 15.50 9.87 -2.47
C PRO A 9 14.78 9.08 -3.57
N LYS A 10 13.80 9.72 -4.23
CA LYS A 10 13.05 9.13 -5.34
C LYS A 10 12.84 10.13 -6.47
N PRO A 11 12.86 9.68 -7.73
CA PRO A 11 12.52 10.53 -8.87
C PRO A 11 11.07 11.03 -8.78
N CYS A 12 10.80 12.21 -9.35
CA CYS A 12 9.52 12.90 -9.19
C CYS A 12 8.31 12.13 -9.76
N TYR A 13 8.51 11.17 -10.66
CA TYR A 13 7.41 10.36 -11.20
C TYR A 13 6.81 9.37 -10.19
N LEU A 14 7.50 9.11 -9.06
CA LEU A 14 6.99 8.31 -7.94
C LEU A 14 6.30 9.16 -6.87
N PHE A 15 6.12 10.46 -7.10
CA PHE A 15 5.36 11.32 -6.20
C PHE A 15 3.86 11.05 -6.36
N ALA A 16 3.18 10.83 -5.23
CA ALA A 16 1.73 10.71 -5.18
C ALA A 16 1.17 11.60 -4.06
N LEU A 17 0.01 12.22 -4.33
CA LEU A 17 -0.81 12.89 -3.34
C LEU A 17 -2.25 12.50 -3.58
N VAL A 18 -2.92 12.03 -2.54
CA VAL A 18 -4.35 11.71 -2.56
C VAL A 18 -5.03 12.49 -1.44
N ALA A 19 -6.15 13.13 -1.77
CA ALA A 19 -7.00 13.84 -0.82
C ALA A 19 -8.46 13.55 -1.14
N GLY A 20 -9.23 13.12 -0.16
CA GLY A 20 -10.63 12.71 -0.32
C GLY A 20 -11.21 12.12 0.96
N ASP A 21 -12.47 11.71 0.90
CA ASP A 21 -13.14 10.96 1.97
C ASP A 21 -13.26 9.49 1.55
N PHE A 22 -12.62 8.61 2.30
CA PHE A 22 -12.47 7.21 1.95
C PHE A 22 -12.90 6.31 3.11
N ASP A 23 -13.39 5.12 2.78
CA ASP A 23 -13.31 4.01 3.71
C ASP A 23 -11.92 3.37 3.63
N VAL A 24 -11.44 2.85 4.75
CA VAL A 24 -10.09 2.28 4.84
C VAL A 24 -10.16 0.88 5.45
N LEU A 25 -9.75 -0.13 4.69
CA LEU A 25 -9.47 -1.46 5.21
C LEU A 25 -8.05 -1.48 5.75
N ARG A 26 -7.90 -1.71 7.05
CA ARG A 26 -6.59 -1.80 7.73
C ARG A 26 -6.25 -3.24 8.09
N ASP A 27 -4.99 -3.59 7.91
CA ASP A 27 -4.43 -4.88 8.28
C ASP A 27 -2.92 -4.72 8.59
N THR A 28 -2.24 -5.82 8.90
CA THR A 28 -0.81 -5.85 9.22
C THR A 28 -0.11 -7.00 8.51
N PHE A 29 1.17 -6.81 8.20
CA PHE A 29 2.08 -7.87 7.75
C PHE A 29 3.37 -7.82 8.56
N THR A 30 3.83 -8.97 9.08
CA THR A 30 5.12 -9.07 9.77
C THR A 30 6.15 -9.64 8.82
N THR A 31 7.21 -8.88 8.54
CA THR A 31 8.29 -9.35 7.67
C THR A 31 9.10 -10.46 8.33
N ARG A 32 9.89 -11.18 7.54
CA ARG A 32 10.77 -12.24 8.02
C ARG A 32 11.76 -11.78 9.10
N SER A 33 12.25 -10.54 9.05
CA SER A 33 13.11 -9.96 10.10
C SER A 33 12.34 -9.47 11.33
N GLY A 34 11.01 -9.51 11.31
CA GLY A 34 10.13 -9.13 12.41
C GLY A 34 9.63 -7.68 12.37
N ARG A 35 9.82 -6.95 11.26
CA ARG A 35 9.21 -5.62 11.10
C ARG A 35 7.71 -5.76 10.92
N GLU A 36 6.94 -4.99 11.66
CA GLU A 36 5.49 -4.87 11.43
C GLU A 36 5.24 -3.75 10.41
N VAL A 37 4.52 -4.10 9.34
CA VAL A 37 4.11 -3.19 8.26
C VAL A 37 2.61 -3.00 8.36
N ALA A 38 2.17 -1.75 8.55
CA ALA A 38 0.75 -1.40 8.48
C ALA A 38 0.28 -1.41 7.03
N LEU A 39 -0.82 -2.11 6.74
CA LEU A 39 -1.41 -2.18 5.41
C LEU A 39 -2.70 -1.38 5.41
N GLU A 40 -2.81 -0.40 4.51
CA GLU A 40 -3.99 0.45 4.39
C GLU A 40 -4.51 0.45 2.95
N LEU A 41 -5.73 -0.06 2.76
CA LEU A 41 -6.43 -0.04 1.47
C LEU A 41 -7.57 0.98 1.53
N TYR A 42 -7.36 2.11 0.88
CA TYR A 42 -8.30 3.21 0.74
C TYR A 42 -9.23 2.94 -0.45
N VAL A 43 -10.53 3.00 -0.21
CA VAL A 43 -11.58 2.81 -1.22
C VAL A 43 -12.66 3.89 -1.05
N ASP A 44 -13.39 4.19 -2.11
CA ASP A 44 -14.56 5.06 -1.99
C ASP A 44 -15.57 4.53 -0.97
N ARG A 45 -16.27 5.44 -0.29
CA ARG A 45 -17.27 5.12 0.73
C ARG A 45 -18.27 4.07 0.23
N GLY A 46 -18.47 3.01 1.01
CA GLY A 46 -19.39 1.92 0.71
C GLY A 46 -18.78 0.76 -0.08
N ASN A 47 -17.50 0.80 -0.44
CA ASN A 47 -16.82 -0.27 -1.20
C ASN A 47 -15.95 -1.21 -0.36
N LEU A 48 -16.01 -1.13 0.97
CA LEU A 48 -15.21 -1.97 1.87
C LEU A 48 -15.43 -3.47 1.69
N ASP A 49 -16.62 -3.89 1.29
CA ASP A 49 -16.97 -5.29 1.04
C ASP A 49 -16.19 -5.91 -0.13
N ARG A 50 -15.72 -5.08 -1.07
CA ARG A 50 -14.91 -5.49 -2.23
C ARG A 50 -13.40 -5.48 -1.96
N ALA A 51 -12.96 -4.88 -0.86
CA ALA A 51 -11.56 -4.70 -0.49
C ALA A 51 -10.79 -5.95 0.02
N PRO A 52 -11.41 -6.97 0.67
CA PRO A 52 -10.66 -8.05 1.35
C PRO A 52 -9.79 -8.91 0.44
N TRP A 53 -10.21 -9.11 -0.81
CA TRP A 53 -9.44 -9.90 -1.78
C TRP A 53 -8.11 -9.21 -2.11
N ALA A 54 -8.13 -7.90 -2.37
CA ALA A 54 -6.92 -7.14 -2.67
C ALA A 54 -5.94 -7.15 -1.49
N MET A 55 -6.43 -7.00 -0.25
CA MET A 55 -5.60 -7.09 0.96
C MET A 55 -4.95 -8.47 1.12
N THR A 56 -5.69 -9.54 0.80
CA THR A 56 -5.15 -10.91 0.82
C THR A 56 -4.07 -11.08 -0.25
N SER A 57 -4.30 -10.58 -1.46
CA SER A 57 -3.30 -10.60 -2.53
C SER A 57 -2.04 -9.84 -2.17
N LEU A 58 -2.13 -8.67 -1.52
CA LEU A 58 -0.98 -7.90 -1.05
C LEU A 58 -0.10 -8.72 -0.09
N LYS A 59 -0.70 -9.32 0.94
CA LYS A 59 0.03 -10.17 1.91
C LYS A 59 0.69 -11.37 1.24
N ASN A 60 0.02 -11.99 0.27
CA ASN A 60 0.59 -13.10 -0.51
C ASN A 60 1.79 -12.65 -1.34
N SER A 61 1.72 -11.48 -1.98
CA SER A 61 2.84 -10.91 -2.75
C SER A 61 4.05 -10.63 -1.86
N MET A 62 3.84 -9.98 -0.71
CA MET A 62 4.92 -9.71 0.26
C MET A 62 5.57 -11.03 0.73
N LYS A 63 4.75 -12.03 1.08
CA LYS A 63 5.25 -13.32 1.55
C LYS A 63 6.03 -14.06 0.47
N TRP A 64 5.53 -14.06 -0.75
CA TRP A 64 6.17 -14.74 -1.87
C TRP A 64 7.52 -14.12 -2.22
N ASP A 65 7.64 -12.80 -2.16
CA ASP A 65 8.91 -12.11 -2.47
C ASP A 65 9.99 -12.43 -1.42
N GLU A 66 9.61 -12.54 -0.14
CA GLU A 66 10.49 -13.04 0.92
C GLU A 66 10.94 -14.49 0.69
N GLU A 67 10.02 -15.37 0.33
CA GLU A 67 10.30 -16.80 0.15
C GLU A 67 11.10 -17.08 -1.11
N ARG A 68 10.82 -16.36 -2.20
CA ARG A 68 11.39 -16.61 -3.52
C ARG A 68 12.69 -15.85 -3.76
N PHE A 69 12.75 -14.59 -3.32
CA PHE A 69 13.86 -13.68 -3.64
C PHE A 69 14.57 -13.12 -2.40
N GLY A 70 14.01 -13.31 -1.20
CA GLY A 70 14.59 -12.79 0.04
C GLY A 70 14.48 -11.26 0.16
N LEU A 71 13.47 -10.67 -0.46
CA LEU A 71 13.22 -9.23 -0.43
C LEU A 71 12.16 -8.93 0.65
N GLU A 72 12.52 -8.07 1.60
CA GLU A 72 11.60 -7.56 2.63
C GLU A 72 11.21 -6.12 2.32
N TYR A 73 9.99 -5.75 2.72
CA TYR A 73 9.52 -4.38 2.59
C TYR A 73 10.28 -3.44 3.53
N ASP A 74 10.64 -2.25 3.04
CA ASP A 74 11.59 -1.34 3.69
C ASP A 74 10.93 -0.19 4.48
N LEU A 75 9.63 0.01 4.31
CA LEU A 75 8.82 1.04 4.98
C LEU A 75 7.88 0.44 6.03
N ASP A 76 7.32 1.31 6.87
CA ASP A 76 6.47 0.92 8.00
C ASP A 76 4.98 0.87 7.64
N ILE A 77 4.60 1.47 6.50
CA ILE A 77 3.21 1.55 6.03
C ILE A 77 3.20 1.29 4.52
N TYR A 78 2.32 0.39 4.07
CA TYR A 78 2.00 0.16 2.67
C TYR A 78 0.57 0.66 2.38
N MET A 79 0.40 1.63 1.49
CA MET A 79 -0.89 2.24 1.17
C MET A 79 -1.32 1.93 -0.27
N ILE A 80 -2.51 1.36 -0.45
CA ILE A 80 -3.17 1.23 -1.75
C ILE A 80 -4.37 2.16 -1.77
N VAL A 81 -4.51 2.96 -2.83
CA VAL A 81 -5.69 3.79 -3.07
C VAL A 81 -6.38 3.33 -4.34
N ALA A 82 -7.61 2.83 -4.20
CA ALA A 82 -8.47 2.51 -5.33
C ALA A 82 -9.22 3.77 -5.78
N VAL A 83 -9.13 4.11 -7.07
CA VAL A 83 -9.82 5.26 -7.67
C VAL A 83 -10.61 4.82 -8.91
N ASP A 84 -11.82 5.32 -9.08
CA ASP A 84 -12.72 4.94 -10.18
C ASP A 84 -12.26 5.45 -11.55
N PHE A 85 -11.54 6.58 -11.60
CA PHE A 85 -11.02 7.18 -12.82
C PHE A 85 -9.49 7.13 -12.83
N PHE A 86 -8.93 6.11 -13.48
CA PHE A 86 -7.50 5.98 -13.70
C PHE A 86 -7.21 5.64 -15.16
N ASN A 87 -6.27 6.38 -15.78
CA ASN A 87 -5.91 6.17 -17.19
C ASN A 87 -5.08 4.88 -17.41
N MET A 88 -4.52 4.30 -16.35
CA MET A 88 -3.71 3.07 -16.35
C MET A 88 -4.36 2.02 -15.45
N GLY A 89 -3.84 0.78 -15.41
CA GLY A 89 -4.39 -0.29 -14.55
C GLY A 89 -4.07 -0.11 -13.06
N ALA A 90 -2.83 0.25 -12.74
CA ALA A 90 -2.31 0.58 -11.40
C ALA A 90 -1.02 1.41 -11.55
N MET A 91 -0.51 2.00 -10.47
CA MET A 91 0.75 2.76 -10.47
C MET A 91 1.56 2.45 -9.21
N GLU A 92 2.84 2.10 -9.36
CA GLU A 92 3.76 1.63 -8.30
C GLU A 92 4.44 2.76 -7.51
N ASN A 93 3.70 3.83 -7.21
CA ASN A 93 4.24 4.91 -6.38
C ASN A 93 4.80 4.35 -5.07
N LYS A 94 5.95 4.86 -4.61
CA LYS A 94 6.58 4.32 -3.39
C LYS A 94 5.74 4.72 -2.17
N GLY A 95 5.23 3.71 -1.47
CA GLY A 95 4.32 3.85 -0.35
C GLY A 95 3.12 2.94 -0.55
#